data_AF-A0A849V7P3-F1
#
_entry.id   AF-A0A849V7P3-F1
#
_cell.length_a   1.000
_cell.length_b   1.000
_cell.length_c   1.000
_cell.angle_alpha   90.00
_cell.angle_beta   90.00
_cell.angle_gamma   90.00
#
_symmetry.space_group_name_H-M   'P 1'
#
loop_
_entity.id
_entity.type
_entity.pdbx_description
1 polymer ?
#
loop_
_entity_poly.entity_id
_entity_poly.type
_entity_poly.pdbx_seq_one_letter_code
_entity_poly.pdbx_strand_id
1 'polypeptide(L)'
;MHKLLPDSVRGEDKEPGEFRREQNWIDAKGCRSFVPVSPLHLQTALDDWACYIHDDDIDHLLQLAVVHAQFELTHPFKDSNGRIVHLLLPLFLYQKKN
;
A
#
# COMPACT_ATOMS: atom_id res chain seq x y z
N MET A 1 -12.33 1.18 10.20
CA MET A 1 -12.35 -0.26 9.84
C MET A 1 -10.93 -0.76 9.54
N HIS A 2 -10.04 -0.85 10.54
CA HIS A 2 -8.75 -1.56 10.39
C HIS A 2 -8.10 -1.85 11.77
N LYS A 3 -8.79 -2.60 12.64
CA LYS A 3 -8.29 -2.97 13.98
C LYS A 3 -8.33 -4.48 14.24
N LEU A 4 -8.45 -5.30 13.18
CA LEU A 4 -8.80 -6.71 13.27
C LEU A 4 -7.72 -7.67 12.74
N LEU A 5 -6.45 -7.28 12.74
CA LEU A 5 -5.34 -8.20 12.46
C LEU A 5 -4.30 -8.16 13.59
N PRO A 6 -4.51 -8.86 14.72
CA PRO A 6 -3.43 -9.19 15.62
C PRO A 6 -2.80 -10.55 15.28
N ASP A 7 -1.50 -10.60 15.56
CA ASP A 7 -0.69 -11.78 15.85
C ASP A 7 -0.10 -12.57 14.69
N SER A 8 1.03 -12.06 14.20
CA SER A 8 2.14 -12.88 13.71
C SER A 8 3.48 -12.19 14.03
N VAL A 9 3.93 -12.37 15.26
CA VAL A 9 5.30 -12.19 15.80
C VAL A 9 6.36 -11.61 14.84
N ARG A 10 6.60 -10.28 14.90
CA ARG A 10 7.94 -9.63 14.94
C ARG A 10 7.83 -8.10 15.03
N GLY A 11 8.25 -7.55 16.17
CA GLY A 11 8.49 -6.12 16.39
C GLY A 11 7.55 -5.50 17.43
N GLU A 12 7.96 -5.49 18.69
CA GLU A 12 7.24 -4.88 19.82
C GLU A 12 7.13 -3.34 19.77
N ASP A 13 7.65 -2.67 18.74
CA ASP A 13 7.69 -1.20 18.63
C ASP A 13 7.20 -0.67 17.27
N LYS A 14 6.09 -1.19 16.76
CA LYS A 14 5.53 -0.71 15.48
C LYS A 14 4.05 -0.38 15.64
N GLU A 15 3.74 0.91 15.61
CA GLU A 15 2.38 1.47 15.60
C GLU A 15 1.54 0.81 14.49
N PRO A 16 0.65 -0.15 14.83
CA PRO A 16 -0.08 -0.90 13.82
C PRO A 16 -1.11 0.01 13.15
N GLY A 17 -1.02 0.14 11.82
CA GLY A 17 -1.96 0.93 11.03
C GLY A 17 -1.58 2.41 10.85
N GLU A 18 -0.47 2.86 11.41
CA GLU A 18 0.07 4.20 11.14
C GLU A 18 0.96 4.21 9.90
N PHE A 19 0.91 5.30 9.14
CA PHE A 19 1.86 5.51 8.04
C PHE A 19 3.27 5.66 8.60
N ARG A 20 4.25 5.10 7.90
CA ARG A 20 5.65 5.17 8.34
C ARG A 20 6.15 6.61 8.32
N ARG A 21 6.89 6.96 9.37
CA ARG A 21 7.62 8.23 9.48
C ARG A 21 9.10 8.10 9.11
N GLU A 22 9.56 6.86 8.95
CA GLU A 22 10.95 6.50 8.64
C GLU A 22 11.02 5.79 7.28
N GLN A 23 12.19 5.82 6.66
CA GLN A 23 12.44 5.12 5.41
C GLN A 23 12.45 3.61 5.65
N ASN A 24 11.60 2.87 4.93
CA ASN A 24 11.66 1.42 4.84
C ASN A 24 12.37 0.99 3.54
N TRP A 25 12.68 -0.29 3.47
CA TRP A 25 13.38 -0.93 2.36
C TRP A 25 12.66 -2.22 1.99
N ILE A 26 12.50 -2.46 0.70
CA ILE A 26 11.95 -3.74 0.22
C ILE A 26 13.14 -4.63 -0.13
N ASP A 27 13.37 -5.65 0.70
CA ASP A 27 14.46 -6.61 0.48
C ASP A 27 14.07 -7.64 -0.57
N ALA A 28 14.62 -7.51 -1.77
CA ALA A 28 14.53 -8.54 -2.80
C ALA A 28 15.58 -9.62 -2.51
N LYS A 29 15.21 -10.63 -1.71
CA LYS A 29 15.92 -11.93 -1.52
C LYS A 29 17.44 -11.91 -1.82
N GLY A 30 18.19 -11.04 -1.13
CA GLY A 30 19.65 -11.09 -1.09
C GLY A 30 20.43 -10.20 -2.07
N CYS A 31 19.82 -9.45 -2.98
CA CYS A 31 20.56 -8.46 -3.77
C CYS A 31 19.66 -7.33 -4.28
N ARG A 32 20.00 -6.10 -3.87
CA ARG A 32 19.34 -4.80 -4.17
C ARG A 32 18.09 -4.56 -3.31
N SER A 33 18.24 -3.67 -2.34
CA SER A 33 17.13 -3.10 -1.59
C SER A 33 16.45 -2.03 -2.46
N PHE A 34 15.15 -2.19 -2.70
CA PHE A 34 14.38 -1.13 -3.37
C PHE A 34 14.01 -0.06 -2.33
N VAL A 35 14.18 1.21 -2.72
CA VAL A 35 13.85 2.37 -1.89
C VAL A 35 12.49 2.90 -2.33
N PRO A 36 11.42 2.67 -1.56
CA PRO A 36 10.12 3.28 -1.83
C PRO A 36 10.12 4.78 -1.53
N VAL A 37 9.01 5.45 -1.86
CA VAL A 37 8.81 6.90 -1.71
C VAL A 37 9.34 7.45 -0.38
N SER A 38 10.01 8.59 -0.38
CA SER A 38 10.49 9.19 0.88
C SER A 38 9.32 9.46 1.84
N PRO A 39 9.47 9.26 3.17
CA PRO A 39 8.44 9.62 4.15
C PRO A 39 7.91 11.06 4.00
N LEU A 40 8.76 12.00 3.55
CA LEU A 40 8.37 13.39 3.34
C LEU A 40 7.29 13.56 2.25
N HIS A 41 7.33 12.71 1.21
CA HIS A 41 6.39 12.76 0.09
C HIS A 41 5.30 11.68 0.21
N LEU A 42 5.31 10.88 1.28
CA LEU A 42 4.43 9.72 1.40
C LEU A 42 2.96 10.14 1.42
N GLN A 43 2.61 11.17 2.19
CA GLN A 43 1.23 11.63 2.29
C GLN A 43 0.72 12.12 0.94
N THR A 44 1.48 12.96 0.23
CA THR A 44 1.11 13.44 -1.10
C THR A 44 0.92 12.30 -2.08
N ALA A 45 1.82 11.31 -2.09
CA ALA A 45 1.69 10.15 -2.97
C ALA A 45 0.45 9.30 -2.65
N LEU A 46 0.06 9.20 -1.37
CA LEU A 46 -1.16 8.51 -0.95
C LEU A 46 -2.43 9.28 -1.30
N ASP A 47 -2.39 10.60 -1.21
CA ASP A 47 -3.51 11.47 -1.62
C ASP A 47 -3.73 11.34 -3.13
N ASP A 48 -2.67 11.42 -3.93
CA ASP A 48 -2.73 11.23 -5.38
C ASP A 48 -3.24 9.82 -5.76
N TRP A 49 -2.76 8.79 -5.06
CA TRP A 49 -3.21 7.42 -5.24
C TRP A 49 -4.70 7.25 -4.90
N ALA A 50 -5.16 7.85 -3.79
CA ALA A 50 -6.56 7.83 -3.40
C ALA A 50 -7.45 8.56 -4.41
N CYS A 51 -7.00 9.71 -4.92
CA CYS A 51 -7.70 10.41 -6.01
C CYS A 51 -7.81 9.54 -7.27
N TYR A 52 -6.71 8.89 -7.67
CA TYR A 52 -6.67 8.04 -8.87
C TYR A 52 -7.57 6.80 -8.79
N ILE A 53 -7.80 6.24 -7.60
CA ILE A 53 -8.75 5.13 -7.42
C ILE A 53 -10.17 5.50 -7.86
N HIS A 54 -10.55 6.77 -7.72
CA HIS A 54 -11.89 7.25 -8.06
C HIS A 54 -12.03 7.69 -9.52
N ASP A 55 -10.95 7.66 -10.30
CA ASP A 55 -10.96 7.97 -11.72
C ASP A 55 -11.65 6.85 -12.53
N ASP A 56 -12.30 7.17 -13.65
CA ASP A 56 -13.04 6.23 -14.51
C ASP A 56 -12.53 6.24 -15.97
N ASP A 57 -11.38 6.87 -16.23
CA ASP A 57 -10.85 7.09 -17.58
C ASP A 57 -10.26 5.84 -18.28
N ILE A 58 -10.10 4.72 -17.56
CA ILE A 58 -9.49 3.48 -18.10
C ILE A 58 -10.21 2.20 -17.66
N ASP A 59 -9.96 1.09 -18.37
CA ASP A 59 -10.48 -0.23 -18.01
C ASP A 59 -10.14 -0.61 -16.55
N HIS A 60 -11.12 -1.15 -15.83
CA HIS A 60 -10.99 -1.42 -14.40
C HIS A 60 -9.89 -2.43 -14.05
N LEU A 61 -9.57 -3.40 -14.92
CA LEU A 61 -8.48 -4.35 -14.67
C LEU A 61 -7.12 -3.68 -14.88
N LEU A 62 -7.03 -2.78 -15.84
CA LEU A 62 -5.83 -1.96 -16.03
C LEU A 62 -5.63 -0.99 -14.86
N GLN A 63 -6.71 -0.34 -14.41
CA GLN A 63 -6.68 0.53 -13.23
C GLN A 63 -6.23 -0.23 -11.98
N LEU A 64 -6.77 -1.45 -11.77
CA LEU A 64 -6.36 -2.31 -10.66
C LEU A 64 -4.85 -2.58 -10.67
N ALA A 65 -4.29 -2.87 -11.84
CA ALA A 65 -2.86 -3.15 -11.98
C ALA A 65 -2.01 -1.91 -11.60
N VAL A 66 -2.44 -0.71 -12.02
CA VAL A 66 -1.77 0.54 -11.68
C VAL A 66 -1.89 0.85 -10.18
N VAL A 67 -3.09 0.73 -9.61
CA VAL A 67 -3.37 0.93 -8.18
C VAL A 67 -2.51 0.00 -7.33
N HIS A 68 -2.43 -1.27 -7.69
CA HIS A 68 -1.58 -2.25 -7.01
C HIS A 68 -0.09 -1.87 -7.08
N ALA A 69 0.41 -1.57 -8.27
CA ALA A 69 1.82 -1.23 -8.46
C ALA A 69 2.20 0.03 -7.68
N GLN A 70 1.38 1.09 -7.72
CA GLN A 70 1.64 2.33 -6.99
C GLN A 70 1.63 2.14 -5.47
N PHE A 71 0.73 1.30 -4.95
CA PHE A 71 0.69 0.98 -3.52
C PHE A 71 1.97 0.25 -3.06
N GLU A 72 2.46 -0.70 -3.85
CA GLU A 72 3.73 -1.40 -3.56
C GLU A 72 4.95 -0.47 -3.64
N LEU A 73 4.95 0.49 -4.58
CA LEU A 73 6.03 1.48 -4.75
C LEU A 73 6.05 2.54 -3.64
N THR A 74 4.88 2.95 -3.13
CA THR A 74 4.77 3.86 -1.98
C THR A 74 5.16 3.18 -0.67
N HIS A 75 4.81 1.89 -0.53
CA HIS A 75 5.09 1.04 0.63
C HIS A 75 4.79 1.76 1.96
N PRO A 76 3.53 2.19 2.18
CA PRO A 76 3.18 3.19 3.18
C PRO A 76 3.34 2.75 4.64
N PHE A 77 3.30 1.45 4.91
CA PHE A 77 3.36 0.91 6.26
C PHE A 77 4.74 0.33 6.60
N LYS A 78 5.09 0.28 7.89
CA LYS A 78 6.34 -0.38 8.37
C LYS A 78 6.31 -1.90 8.19
N ASP A 79 5.13 -2.50 8.09
CA ASP A 79 4.91 -3.94 7.85
C ASP A 79 3.51 -4.15 7.24
N SER A 80 3.23 -5.35 6.73
CA SER A 80 1.92 -5.80 6.26
C SER A 80 1.34 -5.09 5.02
N ASN A 81 2.15 -4.34 4.26
CA ASN A 81 1.73 -3.71 2.99
C ASN A 81 1.08 -4.72 2.04
N GLY A 82 1.71 -5.87 1.83
CA GLY A 82 1.15 -6.93 0.99
C GLY A 82 -0.19 -7.46 1.50
N ARG A 83 -0.42 -7.56 2.81
CA ARG A 83 -1.73 -8.01 3.35
C ARG A 83 -2.81 -6.96 3.12
N ILE A 84 -2.46 -5.69 3.31
CA ILE A 84 -3.37 -4.56 3.12
C ILE A 84 -3.76 -4.46 1.64
N VAL A 85 -2.80 -4.55 0.71
CA VAL A 85 -3.11 -4.45 -0.71
C VAL A 85 -3.99 -5.60 -1.20
N HIS A 86 -3.72 -6.84 -0.76
CA HIS A 86 -4.58 -7.99 -1.09
C HIS A 86 -6.01 -7.86 -0.54
N LEU A 87 -6.23 -7.08 0.53
CA LEU A 87 -7.58 -6.78 1.02
C LEU A 87 -8.25 -5.66 0.20
N LEU A 88 -7.49 -4.63 -0.19
CA LEU A 88 -8.01 -3.47 -0.91
C LEU A 88 -8.39 -3.77 -2.37
N LEU A 89 -7.58 -4.58 -3.08
CA LEU A 89 -7.80 -4.86 -4.51
C LEU A 89 -9.14 -5.56 -4.80
N PRO A 90 -9.58 -6.59 -4.05
CA PRO A 90 -10.91 -7.16 -4.23
C PRO A 90 -12.04 -6.18 -3.92
N LEU A 91 -11.87 -5.31 -2.91
CA LEU A 91 -12.86 -4.29 -2.55
C LEU A 91 -13.03 -3.27 -3.67
N PHE A 92 -11.91 -2.83 -4.28
CA PHE A 92 -11.92 -1.97 -5.46
C PHE A 92 -12.71 -2.59 -6.61
N LEU A 93 -12.41 -3.85 -6.96
CA LEU A 93 -13.12 -4.55 -8.04
C LEU A 93 -14.61 -4.72 -7.74
N TYR A 94 -14.96 -4.98 -6.48
CA TYR A 94 -16.35 -5.06 -6.06
C TYR A 94 -17.08 -3.72 -6.20
N GLN A 95 -16.44 -2.61 -5.88
CA GLN A 95 -17.01 -1.27 -6.03
C GLN A 95 -17.21 -0.90 -7.50
N LYS A 96 -16.21 -1.13 -8.36
CA LYS A 96 -16.21 -0.78 -9.80
C LYS A 96 -17.12 -1.66 -10.67
N LYS A 97 -17.69 -2.73 -10.11
CA LYS A 97 -18.63 -3.63 -10.82
C LYS A 97 -20.08 -3.11 -10.78
N ASN A 98 -20.40 -2.14 -9.92
CA ASN A 98 -21.71 -1.51 -9.77
C ASN A 98 -21.71 -0.11 -10.38
#